data_AF-A0A946MJT9-F1
#
_entry.id   AF-A0A946MJT9-F1
#
_cell.length_a   1.000
_cell.length_b   1.000
_cell.length_c   1.000
_cell.angle_alpha   90.00
_cell.angle_beta   90.00
_cell.angle_gamma   90.00
#
_symmetry.space_group_name_H-M   'P 1'
#
loop_
_entity.id
_entity.type
_entity.pdbx_description
1 polymer ?
#
loop_
_entity_poly.entity_id
_entity_poly.type
_entity_poly.pdbx_seq_one_letter_code
_entity_poly.pdbx_strand_id
1 'polypeptide(L)'
;TDHISPAGAIPVDYPAGRYLIENGVKPWEFNSYGSRRGNHEVMMRGTFANIRIKNQLVSDMGGLTLKFPENEQGYVFDASQKYETEKTDLLVFGGKEYGTGSSRDWAAKGTILLGVKAVITTSFERIHRSNLVGMGVLPLIFKKGESFESLGLKGDETFEISNINQIKPNGLLTVNVLKAGNEKKFQVIVKLNTDIEIDYIKNGGILHYVLRQMIKT
;
A
#
# COMPACT_ATOMS: atom_id res chain seq x y z
N THR A 1 -2.17 -11.57 -0.97
CA THR A 1 -2.94 -10.84 0.05
C THR A 1 -2.53 -11.16 1.48
N ASP A 2 -2.18 -12.40 1.84
CA ASP A 2 -1.82 -12.77 3.23
C ASP A 2 -0.65 -12.01 3.85
N HIS A 3 0.34 -11.63 3.04
CA HIS A 3 1.43 -10.77 3.50
C HIS A 3 0.98 -9.32 3.72
N ILE A 4 0.01 -8.85 2.94
CA ILE A 4 -0.51 -7.47 2.99
C ILE A 4 -1.50 -7.32 4.15
N SER A 5 -2.38 -8.30 4.36
CA SER A 5 -3.37 -8.32 5.43
C SER A 5 -3.42 -9.73 6.02
N PRO A 6 -2.60 -10.03 7.04
CA PRO A 6 -2.60 -11.32 7.72
C PRO A 6 -3.94 -11.54 8.43
N ALA A 7 -4.36 -12.81 8.54
CA ALA A 7 -5.59 -13.20 9.23
C ALA A 7 -5.33 -14.02 10.50
N GLY A 8 -4.08 -14.43 10.73
CA GLY A 8 -3.67 -15.29 11.83
C GLY A 8 -3.51 -14.56 13.17
N ALA A 9 -2.68 -15.12 14.05
CA ALA A 9 -2.41 -14.58 15.37
C ALA A 9 -1.82 -13.17 15.32
N ILE A 10 -2.12 -12.38 16.34
CA ILE A 10 -1.59 -11.02 16.55
C ILE A 10 -0.39 -11.14 17.49
N PRO A 11 0.85 -10.84 17.05
CA PRO A 11 1.99 -10.84 17.95
C PRO A 11 1.86 -9.74 19.02
N VAL A 12 2.33 -10.02 20.23
CA VAL A 12 2.20 -9.14 21.41
C VAL A 12 2.98 -7.84 21.25
N ASP A 13 4.18 -7.95 20.69
CA ASP A 13 5.15 -6.89 20.44
C ASP A 13 4.82 -6.04 19.21
N TYR A 14 3.94 -6.52 18.32
CA TYR A 14 3.55 -5.80 17.11
C TYR A 14 2.60 -4.64 17.41
N PRO A 15 2.48 -3.64 16.51
CA PRO A 15 1.65 -2.45 16.74
C PRO A 15 0.22 -2.76 17.17
N ALA A 16 -0.43 -3.75 16.52
CA ALA A 16 -1.79 -4.16 16.88
C ALA A 16 -1.88 -4.79 18.27
N GLY A 17 -0.86 -5.55 18.69
CA GLY A 17 -0.79 -6.14 20.02
C GLY A 17 -0.59 -5.08 21.11
N ARG A 18 0.33 -4.13 20.88
CA ARG A 18 0.54 -2.97 21.76
C ARG A 18 -0.75 -2.17 21.94
N TYR A 19 -1.44 -1.85 20.84
CA TYR A 19 -2.73 -1.15 20.87
C TYR A 19 -3.79 -1.91 21.69
N LEU A 20 -3.90 -3.24 21.53
CA LEU A 20 -4.85 -4.04 22.28
C LEU A 20 -4.55 -4.01 23.80
N ILE A 21 -3.28 -4.11 24.19
CA ILE A 21 -2.84 -4.04 25.59
C ILE A 21 -3.11 -2.66 26.18
N GLU A 22 -2.78 -1.59 25.46
CA GLU A 22 -3.06 -0.21 25.87
C GLU A 22 -4.56 0.03 26.10
N ASN A 23 -5.42 -0.71 25.39
CA ASN A 23 -6.88 -0.68 25.54
C ASN A 23 -7.42 -1.77 26.49
N GLY A 24 -6.56 -2.37 27.32
CA GLY A 24 -6.96 -3.30 28.39
C GLY A 24 -7.28 -4.72 27.94
N VAL A 25 -7.02 -5.09 26.69
CA VAL A 25 -7.21 -6.46 26.18
C VAL A 25 -5.99 -7.31 26.53
N LYS A 26 -6.20 -8.45 27.17
CA LYS A 26 -5.10 -9.32 27.59
C LYS A 26 -4.60 -10.16 26.41
N PRO A 27 -3.31 -10.55 26.35
CA PRO A 27 -2.74 -11.29 25.21
C PRO A 27 -3.51 -12.55 24.80
N TRP A 28 -4.03 -13.34 25.75
CA TRP A 28 -4.83 -14.54 25.45
C TRP A 28 -6.23 -14.23 24.89
N GLU A 29 -6.68 -12.98 24.96
CA GLU A 29 -7.95 -12.50 24.42
C GLU A 29 -7.78 -11.84 23.04
N PHE A 30 -6.56 -11.72 22.52
CA PHE A 30 -6.30 -11.08 21.22
C PHE A 30 -7.08 -11.72 20.09
N ASN A 31 -7.27 -13.04 20.15
CA ASN A 31 -7.81 -13.86 19.08
C ASN A 31 -6.92 -13.72 17.82
N SER A 32 -7.49 -13.38 16.67
CA SER A 32 -6.78 -13.30 15.39
C SER A 32 -7.08 -12.00 14.65
N TYR A 33 -6.20 -11.56 13.75
CA TYR A 33 -6.50 -10.44 12.85
C TYR A 33 -7.82 -10.66 12.11
N GLY A 34 -8.09 -11.90 11.65
CA GLY A 34 -9.35 -12.24 10.99
C GLY A 34 -10.60 -11.99 11.85
N SER A 35 -10.53 -12.25 13.15
CA SER A 35 -11.63 -11.99 14.09
C SER A 35 -11.84 -10.49 14.39
N ARG A 36 -10.84 -9.65 14.13
CA ARG A 36 -10.83 -8.22 14.44
C ARG A 36 -11.16 -7.33 13.23
N ARG A 37 -11.68 -7.90 12.13
CA ARG A 37 -11.95 -7.19 10.86
C ARG A 37 -12.92 -6.02 10.96
N GLY A 38 -13.75 -5.96 12.01
CA GLY A 38 -14.63 -4.82 12.29
C GLY A 38 -13.94 -3.65 13.01
N ASN A 39 -12.71 -3.84 13.50
CA ASN A 39 -11.94 -2.82 14.21
C ASN A 39 -10.83 -2.29 13.30
N HIS A 40 -11.00 -1.07 12.79
CA HIS A 40 -10.05 -0.48 11.85
C HIS A 40 -8.68 -0.20 12.47
N GLU A 41 -8.59 0.13 13.76
CA GLU A 41 -7.33 0.40 14.47
C GLU A 41 -6.43 -0.84 14.50
N VAL A 42 -7.02 -2.02 14.71
CA VAL A 42 -6.30 -3.30 14.71
C VAL A 42 -5.89 -3.69 13.30
N MET A 43 -6.80 -3.57 12.34
CA MET A 43 -6.55 -4.03 10.98
C MET A 43 -5.57 -3.13 10.21
N MET A 44 -5.63 -1.82 10.43
CA MET A 44 -4.63 -0.87 9.90
C MET A 44 -3.24 -1.20 10.44
N ARG A 45 -3.10 -1.39 11.76
CA ARG A 45 -1.85 -1.83 12.42
C ARG A 45 -1.37 -3.21 11.97
N GLY A 46 -2.29 -4.07 11.54
CA GLY A 46 -2.00 -5.38 10.96
C GLY A 46 -1.57 -5.36 9.49
N THR A 47 -1.67 -4.21 8.81
CA THR A 47 -1.35 -4.13 7.39
C THR A 47 0.16 -4.19 7.16
N PHE A 48 0.58 -5.07 6.25
CA PHE A 48 1.97 -5.49 6.05
C PHE A 48 2.64 -6.09 7.31
N ALA A 49 1.87 -6.49 8.32
CA ALA A 49 2.39 -6.99 9.59
C ALA A 49 2.63 -8.52 9.63
N ASN A 50 2.65 -9.18 8.48
CA ASN A 50 2.86 -10.62 8.44
C ASN A 50 4.30 -10.95 8.83
N ILE A 51 4.51 -11.88 9.77
CA ILE A 51 5.83 -12.30 10.25
C ILE A 51 6.75 -12.87 9.16
N ARG A 52 6.20 -13.24 7.99
CA ARG A 52 6.94 -13.82 6.85
C ARG A 52 7.13 -12.86 5.68
N ILE A 53 6.63 -11.62 5.76
CA ILE A 53 6.88 -10.66 4.69
C ILE A 53 8.39 -10.34 4.66
N LYS A 54 8.93 -10.23 3.44
CA LYS A 54 10.31 -9.85 3.18
C LYS A 54 10.30 -8.48 2.51
N ASN A 55 10.70 -7.45 3.23
CA ASN A 55 10.84 -6.11 2.70
C ASN A 55 12.30 -5.91 2.27
N GLN A 56 12.53 -5.53 1.01
CA GLN A 56 13.89 -5.37 0.47
C GLN A 56 14.68 -4.22 1.11
N LEU A 57 14.02 -3.33 1.87
CA LEU A 57 14.66 -2.24 2.59
C LEU A 57 15.35 -2.69 3.90
N VAL A 58 15.04 -3.89 4.41
CA VAL A 58 15.57 -4.40 5.68
C VAL A 58 16.06 -5.84 5.51
N SER A 59 16.91 -6.29 6.44
CA SER A 59 17.46 -7.66 6.38
C SER A 59 16.52 -8.70 6.98
N ASP A 60 15.74 -8.31 7.98
CA ASP A 60 14.88 -9.21 8.75
C ASP A 60 13.51 -9.44 8.08
N MET A 61 12.92 -10.60 8.36
CA MET A 61 11.52 -10.87 8.01
C MET A 61 10.58 -10.25 9.04
N GLY A 62 9.37 -9.94 8.61
CA GLY A 62 8.32 -9.37 9.45
C GLY A 62 7.87 -8.02 8.93
N GLY A 63 6.90 -7.42 9.61
CA GLY A 63 6.26 -6.17 9.17
C GLY A 63 7.12 -4.94 9.39
N LEU A 64 8.39 -5.01 8.99
CA LEU A 64 9.43 -4.03 9.21
C LEU A 64 9.71 -3.24 7.93
N THR A 65 10.17 -2.00 8.09
CA THR A 65 10.62 -1.11 7.03
C THR A 65 11.64 -0.11 7.58
N LEU A 66 12.24 0.69 6.69
CA LEU A 66 13.01 1.87 7.07
C LEU A 66 12.16 3.14 6.93
N LYS A 67 12.30 4.06 7.88
CA LYS A 67 11.84 5.45 7.77
C LYS A 67 13.00 6.31 7.29
N PHE A 68 12.82 6.97 6.15
CA PHE A 68 13.76 7.92 5.57
C PHE A 68 13.42 9.36 6.00
N PRO A 69 14.43 10.26 6.06
CA PRO A 69 15.84 10.07 5.69
C PRO A 69 16.74 9.42 6.76
N GLU A 70 16.22 9.17 7.97
CA GLU A 70 17.02 8.72 9.12
C GLU A 70 17.52 7.27 9.00
N ASN A 71 16.95 6.48 8.08
CA ASN A 71 17.12 5.03 7.99
C ASN A 71 16.74 4.31 9.30
N GLU A 72 15.72 4.82 9.99
CA GLU A 72 15.24 4.23 11.24
C GLU A 72 14.39 3.00 10.94
N GLN A 73 14.86 1.82 11.34
CA GLN A 73 14.08 0.60 11.22
C GLN A 73 12.92 0.59 12.21
N GLY A 74 11.72 0.28 11.73
CA GLY A 74 10.53 0.17 12.56
C GLY A 74 9.43 -0.64 11.88
N TYR A 75 8.29 -0.81 12.55
CA TYR A 75 7.14 -1.45 11.93
C TYR A 75 6.53 -0.56 10.85
N VAL A 76 5.99 -1.17 9.80
CA VAL A 76 5.38 -0.47 8.66
C VAL A 76 4.31 0.53 9.11
N PHE A 77 3.46 0.15 10.07
CA PHE A 77 2.46 1.05 10.64
C PHE A 77 3.09 2.27 11.33
N ASP A 78 4.08 2.05 12.20
CA ASP A 78 4.71 3.15 12.94
C ASP A 78 5.42 4.13 11.98
N ALA A 79 6.11 3.61 10.96
CA ALA A 79 6.74 4.41 9.92
C ALA A 79 5.70 5.20 9.11
N SER A 80 4.56 4.60 8.77
CA SER A 80 3.53 5.28 7.98
C SER A 80 2.85 6.41 8.76
N GLN A 81 2.67 6.26 10.07
CA GLN A 81 2.14 7.32 10.94
C GLN A 81 3.08 8.53 11.04
N LYS A 82 4.40 8.29 11.04
CA LYS A 82 5.39 9.39 10.95
C LYS A 82 5.27 10.13 9.62
N TYR A 83 5.21 9.41 8.51
CA TYR A 83 5.02 10.03 7.18
C TYR A 83 3.68 10.77 7.03
N GLU A 84 2.61 10.28 7.64
CA GLU A 84 1.32 10.96 7.68
C GLU A 84 1.43 12.32 8.40
N THR A 85 2.13 12.36 9.55
CA THR A 85 2.37 13.61 10.29
C THR A 85 3.20 14.61 9.45
N GLU A 86 4.15 14.10 8.68
CA GLU A 86 4.98 14.86 7.74
C GLU A 86 4.23 15.24 6.45
N LYS A 87 2.99 14.78 6.27
CA LYS A 87 2.18 14.94 5.04
C LYS A 87 2.88 14.43 3.79
N THR A 88 3.64 13.34 3.93
CA THR A 88 4.34 12.69 2.83
C THR A 88 3.51 11.52 2.32
N ASP A 89 3.14 11.57 1.04
CA ASP A 89 2.45 10.48 0.38
C ASP A 89 3.35 9.24 0.23
N LEU A 90 2.76 8.05 0.36
CA LEU A 90 3.49 6.79 0.30
C LEU A 90 3.23 6.01 -0.99
N LEU A 91 4.24 5.25 -1.40
CA LEU A 91 4.18 4.30 -2.50
C LEU A 91 4.61 2.92 -2.02
N VAL A 92 4.09 1.88 -2.67
CA VAL A 92 4.57 0.51 -2.49
C VAL A 92 5.12 -0.01 -3.81
N PHE A 93 6.33 -0.55 -3.78
CA PHE A 93 6.89 -1.32 -4.88
C PHE A 93 6.67 -2.82 -4.66
N GLY A 94 6.32 -3.53 -5.73
CA GLY A 94 6.09 -4.98 -5.70
C GLY A 94 6.64 -5.69 -6.93
N GLY A 95 6.81 -7.00 -6.82
CA GLY A 95 7.26 -7.84 -7.92
C GLY A 95 6.11 -8.30 -8.84
N LYS A 96 6.20 -9.55 -9.27
CA LYS A 96 5.16 -10.23 -10.06
C LYS A 96 4.03 -10.73 -9.16
N GLU A 97 2.83 -10.82 -9.73
CA GLU A 97 1.63 -11.39 -9.11
C GLU A 97 1.28 -10.74 -7.76
N TYR A 98 1.52 -9.43 -7.65
CA TYR A 98 1.28 -8.67 -6.44
C TYR A 98 -0.18 -8.81 -6.02
N GLY A 99 -0.38 -9.23 -4.78
CA GLY A 99 -1.71 -9.47 -4.23
C GLY A 99 -2.21 -10.91 -4.34
N THR A 100 -1.47 -11.86 -4.92
CA THR A 100 -1.94 -13.26 -5.07
C THR A 100 -2.38 -13.91 -3.75
N GLY A 101 -3.36 -14.82 -3.82
CA GLY A 101 -3.96 -15.52 -2.68
C GLY A 101 -5.43 -15.15 -2.45
N SER A 102 -5.95 -15.48 -1.26
CA SER A 102 -7.37 -15.27 -0.92
C SER A 102 -7.75 -13.79 -0.98
N SER A 103 -8.89 -13.47 -1.59
CA SER A 103 -9.39 -12.09 -1.61
C SER A 103 -9.66 -11.61 -0.18
N ARG A 104 -8.96 -10.55 0.24
CA ARG A 104 -9.12 -9.88 1.54
C ARG A 104 -9.31 -8.39 1.28
N ASP A 105 -10.47 -7.87 1.65
CA ASP A 105 -10.81 -6.44 1.50
C ASP A 105 -9.81 -5.53 2.23
N TRP A 106 -9.38 -5.95 3.42
CA TRP A 106 -8.37 -5.26 4.21
C TRP A 106 -6.99 -5.18 3.57
N ALA A 107 -6.67 -6.01 2.57
CA ALA A 107 -5.43 -5.83 1.81
C ALA A 107 -5.44 -4.51 1.00
N ALA A 108 -6.61 -4.01 0.60
CA ALA A 108 -6.72 -2.69 -0.05
C ALA A 108 -7.07 -1.58 0.96
N LYS A 109 -8.01 -1.83 1.89
CA LYS A 109 -8.40 -0.84 2.91
C LYS A 109 -7.22 -0.46 3.81
N GLY A 110 -6.45 -1.45 4.27
CA GLY A 110 -5.25 -1.23 5.04
C GLY A 110 -4.23 -0.38 4.29
N THR A 111 -3.97 -0.72 3.02
CA THR A 111 -3.02 -0.01 2.16
C THR A 111 -3.34 1.49 2.08
N ILE A 112 -4.59 1.87 1.80
CA ILE A 112 -4.97 3.29 1.74
C ILE A 112 -4.94 3.97 3.12
N LEU A 113 -5.32 3.25 4.19
CA LEU A 113 -5.31 3.79 5.56
C LEU A 113 -3.89 4.02 6.10
N LEU A 114 -2.89 3.30 5.60
CA LEU A 114 -1.49 3.62 5.85
C LEU A 114 -0.99 4.83 5.04
N GLY A 115 -1.81 5.46 4.21
CA GLY A 115 -1.44 6.63 3.42
C GLY A 115 -0.84 6.32 2.03
N VAL A 116 -0.84 5.05 1.60
CA VAL A 116 -0.33 4.66 0.28
C VAL A 116 -1.24 5.16 -0.83
N LYS A 117 -0.70 5.97 -1.75
CA LYS A 117 -1.45 6.55 -2.89
C LYS A 117 -1.36 5.73 -4.16
N ALA A 118 -0.25 5.04 -4.38
CA ALA A 118 -0.08 4.16 -5.54
C ALA A 118 0.79 2.94 -5.23
N VAL A 119 0.59 1.88 -5.99
CA VAL A 119 1.39 0.66 -5.94
C VAL A 119 1.98 0.42 -7.32
N ILE A 120 3.31 0.32 -7.42
CA ILE A 120 4.03 0.07 -8.68
C ILE A 120 4.58 -1.36 -8.66
N THR A 121 4.17 -2.19 -9.62
CA THR A 121 4.54 -3.62 -9.63
C THR A 121 4.94 -4.13 -11.00
N THR A 122 5.50 -5.34 -11.09
CA THR A 122 5.69 -6.00 -12.40
C THR A 122 4.35 -6.52 -12.93
N SER A 123 3.51 -7.08 -12.06
CA SER A 123 2.15 -7.49 -12.40
C SER A 123 1.29 -7.63 -11.15
N PHE A 124 -0.03 -7.54 -11.32
CA PHE A 124 -1.00 -7.72 -10.24
C PHE A 124 -1.80 -9.02 -10.42
N GLU A 125 -2.24 -9.60 -9.30
CA GLU A 125 -3.42 -10.47 -9.31
C GLU A 125 -4.68 -9.63 -9.61
N ARG A 126 -5.57 -10.18 -10.45
CA ARG A 126 -6.72 -9.48 -11.04
C ARG A 126 -7.68 -8.91 -9.99
N ILE A 127 -8.06 -9.71 -8.98
CA ILE A 127 -9.02 -9.31 -7.94
C ILE A 127 -8.39 -8.25 -7.03
N HIS A 128 -7.15 -8.45 -6.60
CA HIS A 128 -6.48 -7.50 -5.73
C HIS A 128 -6.31 -6.13 -6.39
N ARG A 129 -5.95 -6.08 -7.68
CA ARG A 129 -5.92 -4.84 -8.46
C ARG A 129 -7.26 -4.10 -8.43
N SER A 130 -8.37 -4.82 -8.59
CA SER A 130 -9.71 -4.21 -8.50
C SER A 130 -10.02 -3.67 -7.11
N ASN A 131 -9.58 -4.36 -6.06
CA ASN A 131 -9.76 -3.88 -4.68
C ASN A 131 -8.97 -2.59 -4.43
N LEU A 132 -7.74 -2.47 -4.94
CA LEU A 132 -6.93 -1.25 -4.84
C LEU A 132 -7.64 -0.06 -5.51
N VAL A 133 -8.12 -0.24 -6.74
CA VAL A 133 -8.89 0.79 -7.46
C VAL A 133 -10.14 1.18 -6.69
N GLY A 134 -10.89 0.20 -6.17
CA GLY A 134 -12.07 0.45 -5.36
C GLY A 134 -11.78 1.30 -4.12
N MET A 135 -10.58 1.17 -3.53
CA MET A 135 -10.15 1.97 -2.40
C MET A 135 -9.47 3.30 -2.78
N GLY A 136 -9.32 3.60 -4.08
CA GLY A 136 -8.68 4.83 -4.55
C GLY A 136 -7.15 4.75 -4.64
N VAL A 137 -6.55 3.58 -4.45
CA VAL A 137 -5.09 3.38 -4.63
C VAL A 137 -4.81 3.12 -6.10
N LEU A 138 -3.92 3.89 -6.71
CA LEU A 138 -3.60 3.79 -8.14
C LEU A 138 -2.69 2.57 -8.42
N PRO A 139 -3.15 1.55 -9.17
CA PRO A 139 -2.31 0.43 -9.57
C PRO A 139 -1.50 0.80 -10.81
N LEU A 140 -0.18 0.67 -10.71
CA LEU A 140 0.78 0.99 -11.75
C LEU A 140 1.63 -0.25 -12.04
N ILE A 141 1.94 -0.49 -13.31
CA ILE A 141 2.87 -1.56 -13.68
C ILE A 141 4.09 -1.02 -14.41
N PHE A 142 5.25 -1.60 -14.18
CA PHE A 142 6.45 -1.35 -14.98
C PHE A 142 6.21 -1.71 -16.45
N LYS A 143 6.97 -1.11 -17.38
CA LYS A 143 6.93 -1.54 -18.78
C LYS A 143 7.50 -2.95 -18.91
N LYS A 144 7.16 -3.62 -20.01
CA LYS A 144 7.63 -4.97 -20.28
C LYS A 144 9.16 -5.03 -20.20
N GLY A 145 9.67 -5.88 -19.32
CA GLY A 145 11.12 -6.07 -19.10
C GLY A 145 11.71 -5.18 -18.01
N GLU A 146 10.96 -4.23 -17.46
CA GLU A 146 11.39 -3.38 -16.36
C GLU A 146 10.90 -3.92 -15.00
N SER A 147 11.70 -3.70 -13.97
CA SER A 147 11.39 -3.93 -12.55
C SER A 147 12.10 -2.91 -11.67
N PHE A 148 11.80 -2.95 -10.36
CA PHE A 148 12.50 -2.15 -9.37
C PHE A 148 14.02 -2.35 -9.45
N GLU A 149 14.44 -3.61 -9.55
CA GLU A 149 15.85 -4.02 -9.61
C GLU A 149 16.50 -3.69 -10.96
N SER A 150 15.80 -3.91 -12.09
CA SER A 150 16.36 -3.61 -13.42
C SER A 150 16.56 -2.11 -13.63
N LEU A 151 15.75 -1.29 -12.96
CA LEU A 151 15.89 0.16 -12.91
C LEU A 151 16.92 0.61 -11.86
N GLY A 152 17.56 -0.30 -11.14
CA GLY A 152 18.60 0.02 -10.16
C GLY A 152 18.11 0.90 -9.00
N LEU A 153 16.81 0.89 -8.74
CA LEU A 153 16.19 1.64 -7.64
C LEU A 153 16.63 1.04 -6.30
N LYS A 154 16.75 1.89 -5.29
CA LYS A 154 17.15 1.48 -3.93
C LYS A 154 16.03 1.63 -2.91
N GLY A 155 15.06 2.49 -3.18
CA GLY A 155 13.89 2.75 -2.35
C GLY A 155 14.10 3.86 -1.31
N ASP A 156 15.30 4.43 -1.25
CA ASP A 156 15.65 5.61 -0.46
C ASP A 156 15.53 6.91 -1.28
N GLU A 157 15.00 6.83 -2.50
CA GLU A 157 14.71 7.96 -3.37
C GLU A 157 13.32 8.56 -3.11
N THR A 158 13.13 9.82 -3.52
CA THR A 158 11.79 10.39 -3.64
C THR A 158 11.25 10.15 -5.04
N PHE A 159 9.99 9.73 -5.12
CA PHE A 159 9.33 9.39 -6.38
C PHE A 159 8.18 10.35 -6.66
N GLU A 160 8.26 11.09 -7.75
CA GLU A 160 7.18 11.96 -8.22
C GLU A 160 6.51 11.35 -9.45
N ILE A 161 5.18 11.21 -9.40
CA ILE A 161 4.39 10.68 -10.52
C ILE A 161 3.69 11.84 -11.23
N SER A 162 4.19 12.22 -12.40
CA SER A 162 3.64 13.32 -13.17
C SER A 162 2.39 12.92 -13.97
N ASN A 163 1.58 13.92 -14.35
CA ASN A 163 0.41 13.78 -15.24
C ASN A 163 -0.76 12.92 -14.70
N ILE A 164 -0.89 12.78 -13.38
CA ILE A 164 -1.98 12.00 -12.77
C ILE A 164 -3.40 12.50 -13.13
N ASN A 165 -3.54 13.79 -13.47
CA ASN A 165 -4.82 14.38 -13.87
C ASN A 165 -5.28 13.94 -15.28
N GLN A 166 -4.37 13.37 -16.07
CA GLN A 166 -4.60 12.99 -17.47
C GLN A 166 -4.58 11.45 -17.65
N ILE A 167 -4.80 10.69 -16.56
CA ILE A 167 -4.83 9.23 -16.63
C ILE A 167 -5.88 8.73 -17.62
N LYS A 168 -5.48 7.70 -18.39
CA LYS A 168 -6.33 6.95 -19.31
C LYS A 168 -6.18 5.45 -19.01
N PRO A 169 -7.15 4.60 -19.36
CA PRO A 169 -7.02 3.17 -19.14
C PRO A 169 -5.79 2.64 -19.89
N ASN A 170 -4.89 1.94 -19.19
CA ASN A 170 -3.59 1.48 -19.71
C ASN A 170 -2.69 2.57 -20.33
N GLY A 171 -2.91 3.84 -19.96
CA GLY A 171 -2.06 4.97 -20.36
C GLY A 171 -0.69 4.94 -19.67
N LEU A 172 0.21 5.83 -20.09
CA LEU A 172 1.55 5.96 -19.50
C LEU A 172 1.62 7.17 -18.56
N LEU A 173 2.26 6.98 -17.41
CA LEU A 173 2.73 8.06 -16.54
C LEU A 173 4.26 8.04 -16.47
N THR A 174 4.83 9.20 -16.15
CA THR A 174 6.27 9.35 -15.92
C THR A 174 6.52 9.40 -14.43
N VAL A 175 7.47 8.61 -13.95
CA VAL A 175 7.97 8.63 -12.58
C VAL A 175 9.35 9.28 -12.59
N ASN A 176 9.46 10.43 -11.92
CA ASN A 176 10.73 11.10 -11.67
C ASN A 176 11.30 10.55 -10.36
N VAL A 177 12.52 10.06 -10.42
CA VAL A 177 13.29 9.57 -9.27
C VAL A 177 14.26 10.66 -8.88
N LEU A 178 14.10 11.18 -7.67
CA LEU A 178 14.84 12.30 -7.12
C LEU A 178 15.77 11.80 -6.01
N LYS A 179 17.08 11.87 -6.26
CA LYS A 179 18.10 11.55 -5.24
C LYS A 179 19.34 12.44 -5.42
N ALA A 180 19.57 13.38 -4.49
CA ALA A 180 20.81 14.16 -4.37
C ALA A 180 21.44 14.64 -5.71
N GLY A 181 20.64 15.13 -6.65
CA GLY A 181 21.08 15.66 -7.95
C GLY A 181 21.12 14.66 -9.11
N ASN A 182 20.87 13.37 -8.88
CA ASN A 182 20.61 12.40 -9.94
C ASN A 182 19.11 12.39 -10.27
N GLU A 183 18.77 12.81 -11.49
CA GLU A 183 17.41 12.77 -12.01
C GLU A 183 17.29 11.59 -12.96
N LYS A 184 16.57 10.54 -12.52
CA LYS A 184 16.24 9.40 -13.37
C LYS A 184 14.75 9.40 -13.65
N LYS A 185 14.35 9.10 -14.89
CA LYS A 185 12.95 8.98 -15.28
C LYS A 185 12.67 7.61 -15.83
N PHE A 186 11.52 7.05 -15.48
CA PHE A 186 10.99 5.86 -16.12
C PHE A 186 9.49 5.98 -16.31
N GLN A 187 8.94 5.11 -17.15
CA GLN A 187 7.52 5.11 -17.47
C GLN A 187 6.83 3.94 -16.80
N VAL A 188 5.61 4.17 -16.34
CA VAL A 188 4.72 3.15 -15.78
C VAL A 188 3.39 3.16 -16.51
N ILE A 189 2.74 2.01 -16.60
CA ILE A 189 1.43 1.85 -17.21
C ILE A 189 0.36 1.93 -16.12
N VAL A 190 -0.64 2.77 -16.34
CA VAL A 190 -1.81 2.92 -15.47
C VAL A 190 -2.71 1.70 -15.61
N LYS A 191 -2.71 0.81 -14.61
CA LYS A 191 -3.42 -0.47 -14.72
C LYS A 191 -4.91 -0.36 -14.36
N LEU A 192 -5.57 0.61 -14.98
CA LEU A 192 -7.02 0.76 -15.02
C LEU A 192 -7.56 0.19 -16.34
N ASN A 193 -8.67 -0.54 -16.28
CA ASN A 193 -9.22 -1.25 -17.42
C ASN A 193 -10.38 -0.51 -18.09
N THR A 194 -11.03 0.43 -17.40
CA THR A 194 -12.25 1.12 -17.87
C THR A 194 -12.27 2.57 -17.41
N ASP A 195 -13.11 3.40 -18.03
CA ASP A 195 -13.27 4.81 -17.65
C ASP A 195 -13.93 4.96 -16.27
N ILE A 196 -14.85 4.06 -15.89
CA ILE A 196 -15.47 4.10 -14.56
C ILE A 196 -14.42 3.89 -13.43
N GLU A 197 -13.38 3.11 -13.68
CA GLU A 197 -12.28 2.96 -12.72
C GLU A 197 -11.47 4.25 -12.56
N ILE A 198 -11.36 5.06 -13.61
CA ILE A 198 -10.77 6.41 -13.52
C ILE A 198 -11.63 7.30 -12.63
N ASP A 199 -12.95 7.24 -12.79
CA ASP A 199 -13.87 8.00 -11.95
C ASP A 199 -13.75 7.60 -10.48
N TYR A 200 -13.59 6.30 -10.19
CA TYR A 200 -13.31 5.84 -8.83
C TYR A 200 -12.02 6.44 -8.27
N ILE A 201 -10.91 6.39 -9.01
CA ILE A 201 -9.63 6.98 -8.56
C ILE A 201 -9.77 8.48 -8.32
N LYS A 202 -10.36 9.24 -9.26
CA LYS A 202 -10.59 10.69 -9.14
C LYS A 202 -11.44 11.07 -7.94
N ASN A 203 -12.32 10.15 -7.51
CA ASN A 203 -13.17 10.35 -6.36
C ASN A 203 -12.54 9.84 -5.05
N GLY A 204 -11.34 9.25 -5.06
CA GLY A 204 -10.73 8.64 -3.87
C GLY A 204 -11.36 7.31 -3.49
N GLY A 205 -11.93 6.58 -4.45
CA GLY A 205 -12.50 5.25 -4.29
C GLY A 205 -14.00 5.17 -4.62
N ILE A 206 -14.49 3.94 -4.74
CA ILE A 206 -15.88 3.62 -5.12
C ILE A 206 -16.90 4.15 -4.11
N LEU A 207 -16.59 4.07 -2.80
CA LEU A 207 -17.50 4.51 -1.76
C LEU A 207 -17.75 6.02 -1.85
N HIS A 208 -16.67 6.79 -2.02
CA HIS A 208 -16.75 8.24 -2.20
C HIS A 208 -17.46 8.62 -3.50
N TYR A 209 -17.20 7.89 -4.59
CA TYR A 209 -17.92 8.07 -5.85
C TYR A 209 -19.44 7.90 -5.67
N VAL A 210 -19.87 6.77 -5.10
CA VAL A 210 -21.30 6.48 -4.88
C VAL A 210 -21.94 7.50 -3.96
N LEU A 211 -21.30 7.84 -2.84
CA LEU A 211 -21.83 8.83 -1.89
C LEU A 211 -22.05 10.21 -2.55
N ARG A 212 -21.09 10.68 -3.35
CA ARG A 212 -21.21 11.96 -4.07
C ARG A 212 -22.31 11.94 -5.13
N GLN A 213 -22.59 10.78 -5.75
CA GLN A 213 -23.72 10.64 -6.67
C GLN A 213 -25.06 10.72 -5.91
N MET A 214 -25.16 10.04 -4.77
CA MET A 214 -26.38 10.05 -3.95
C MET A 214 -26.73 11.45 -3.42
N ILE A 215 -25.73 12.28 -3.07
CA ILE A 215 -25.95 13.66 -2.57
C ILE A 215 -26.36 14.62 -3.69
N LYS A 216 -25.96 14.35 -4.94
CA LYS A 216 -26.35 15.18 -6.10
C LYS A 216 -27.78 14.92 -6.58
N THR A 217 -28.41 13.86 -6.07
CA THR A 217 -29.78 13.47 -6.39
C THR A 217 -30.73 14.06 -5.36
#